data_AF-A0A8C7ENH8-F1
#
_entry.id   AF-A0A8C7ENH8-F1
#
_cell.length_a   1.000
_cell.length_b   1.000
_cell.length_c   1.000
_cell.angle_alpha   90.00
_cell.angle_beta   90.00
_cell.angle_gamma   90.00
#
_symmetry.space_group_name_H-M   'P 1'
#
loop_
_entity.id
_entity.type
_entity.pdbx_description
1 polymer ?
#
loop_
_entity_poly.entity_id
_entity_poly.type
_entity_poly.pdbx_seq_one_letter_code
_entity_poly.pdbx_strand_id
1 'polypeptide(L)'
;MSAPGSELQRLLSPSPPVAQKPAAELQPTPHAELQYLGQIEHILSCGVWKNDRTGTGTLSVFGMQAHYSLRDEFPLLTTKRVFWKGVLEELLWFIKGSTNEAGTRSKISW
;
A
#
# COMPACT_ATOMS: atom_id res chain seq x y z
N MET A 1 -0.07 -60.11 -35.51
CA MET A 1 -1.39 -59.45 -35.41
C MET A 1 -1.55 -58.99 -33.97
N SER A 2 -1.38 -57.69 -33.68
CA SER A 2 -1.70 -57.11 -32.37
C SER A 2 -2.19 -55.67 -32.57
N ALA A 3 -3.28 -55.35 -31.89
CA ALA A 3 -4.25 -54.33 -32.23
C ALA A 3 -3.75 -52.87 -32.08
N PRO A 4 -4.30 -51.91 -32.85
CA PRO A 4 -4.12 -50.48 -32.61
C PRO A 4 -5.18 -50.03 -31.58
N GLY A 5 -4.80 -49.88 -30.30
CA GLY A 5 -5.80 -49.60 -29.26
C GLY A 5 -5.30 -48.98 -27.96
N SER A 6 -4.05 -48.54 -27.86
CA SER A 6 -3.49 -48.04 -26.58
C SER A 6 -3.43 -46.52 -26.43
N GLU A 7 -3.79 -45.74 -27.46
CA GLU A 7 -3.71 -44.27 -27.41
C GLU A 7 -4.90 -43.60 -26.71
N LEU A 8 -6.06 -44.26 -26.61
CA LEU A 8 -7.26 -43.66 -26.01
C LEU A 8 -7.34 -43.78 -24.47
N GLN A 9 -6.40 -44.47 -23.83
CA GLN A 9 -6.37 -44.63 -22.36
C GLN A 9 -5.51 -43.59 -21.63
N ARG A 10 -4.79 -42.71 -22.34
CA ARG A 10 -3.99 -41.64 -21.70
C ARG A 10 -4.78 -40.36 -21.36
N LEU A 11 -6.00 -40.20 -21.87
CA LEU A 11 -6.78 -38.96 -21.70
C LEU A 11 -7.77 -38.98 -20.52
N LEU A 12 -7.83 -40.06 -19.73
CA LEU A 12 -8.73 -40.19 -18.59
C LEU A 12 -8.00 -40.49 -17.27
N SER A 13 -6.82 -39.90 -17.07
CA SER A 13 -6.20 -39.86 -15.75
C SER A 13 -6.85 -38.71 -14.95
N PRO A 14 -7.44 -38.94 -13.77
CA PRO A 14 -7.92 -37.84 -12.94
C PRO A 14 -6.72 -36.95 -12.60
N SER A 15 -6.84 -35.64 -12.86
CA SER A 15 -5.87 -34.66 -12.40
C SER A 15 -5.60 -34.88 -10.91
N PRO A 16 -4.34 -34.79 -10.46
CA PRO A 16 -4.04 -34.93 -9.03
C PRO A 16 -4.91 -33.96 -8.24
N PRO A 17 -5.40 -34.35 -7.05
CA PRO A 17 -6.13 -33.42 -6.19
C PRO A 17 -5.23 -32.20 -6.02
N VAL A 18 -5.77 -31.02 -6.37
CA VAL A 18 -5.10 -29.75 -6.12
C VAL A 18 -4.60 -29.80 -4.70
N ALA A 19 -3.29 -29.90 -4.53
CA ALA A 19 -2.68 -29.94 -3.23
C ALA A 19 -3.15 -28.70 -2.50
N GLN A 20 -4.08 -28.86 -1.56
CA GLN A 20 -4.41 -27.80 -0.62
C GLN A 20 -3.10 -27.53 0.10
N LYS A 21 -2.48 -26.39 -0.25
CA LYS A 21 -1.29 -25.89 0.40
C LYS A 21 -1.59 -25.96 1.91
N PRO A 22 -0.86 -26.80 2.68
CA PRO A 22 -1.16 -26.95 4.09
C PRO A 22 -1.12 -25.57 4.73
N ALA A 23 -2.09 -25.30 5.61
CA ALA A 23 -2.25 -24.05 6.34
C ALA A 23 -0.88 -23.63 6.89
N ALA A 24 -0.24 -22.71 6.19
CA ALA A 24 1.09 -22.26 6.52
C ALA A 24 1.02 -21.64 7.91
N GLU A 25 1.91 -22.09 8.79
CA GLU A 25 2.18 -21.47 10.09
C GLU A 25 2.18 -19.95 9.93
N LEU A 26 1.33 -19.27 10.71
CA LEU A 26 1.17 -17.82 10.71
C LEU A 26 2.47 -17.17 11.20
N GLN A 27 3.46 -17.04 10.33
CA GLN A 27 4.54 -16.08 10.54
C GLN A 27 3.90 -14.69 10.50
N PRO A 28 4.10 -13.84 11.53
CA PRO A 28 3.49 -12.53 11.55
C PRO A 28 4.01 -11.74 10.35
N THR A 29 3.09 -11.36 9.46
CA THR A 29 3.42 -10.45 8.37
C THR A 29 3.91 -9.13 8.96
N PRO A 30 5.07 -8.59 8.53
CA PRO A 30 5.56 -7.32 9.03
C PRO A 30 4.51 -6.22 8.82
N HIS A 31 4.33 -5.35 9.81
CA HIS A 31 3.35 -4.27 9.76
C HIS A 31 3.66 -3.31 8.60
N ALA A 32 2.66 -2.96 7.79
CA ALA A 32 2.86 -2.18 6.57
C ALA A 32 3.48 -0.78 6.81
N GLU A 33 3.25 -0.19 7.98
CA GLU A 33 3.83 1.10 8.40
C GLU A 33 5.36 1.11 8.45
N LEU A 34 6.01 -0.06 8.57
CA LEU A 34 7.48 -0.14 8.52
C LEU A 34 8.05 0.38 7.20
N GLN A 35 7.28 0.33 6.10
CA GLN A 35 7.69 0.96 4.83
C GLN A 35 7.84 2.47 4.96
N TYR A 36 6.93 3.14 5.69
CA TYR A 36 7.02 4.58 5.92
C TYR A 36 8.22 4.93 6.83
N LEU A 37 8.40 4.17 7.91
CA LEU A 37 9.52 4.39 8.84
C LEU A 37 10.88 4.14 8.18
N GLY A 38 11.03 3.05 7.42
CA GLY A 38 12.27 2.74 6.72
C GLY A 38 12.61 3.78 5.64
N GLN A 39 11.60 4.35 4.99
CA GLN A 39 11.79 5.47 4.06
C GLN A 39 12.32 6.73 4.77
N ILE A 40 11.80 7.06 5.96
CA ILE A 40 12.32 8.17 6.77
C ILE A 40 13.77 7.90 7.16
N GLU A 41 14.07 6.71 7.68
CA GLU A 41 15.42 6.32 8.07
C GLU A 41 16.40 6.42 6.89
N HIS A 42 15.98 6.00 5.69
CA HIS A 42 16.78 6.13 4.48
C HIS A 42 17.03 7.59 4.09
N ILE A 43 16.01 8.45 4.16
CA ILE A 43 16.19 9.89 3.91
C ILE A 43 17.18 10.49 4.91
N LEU A 44 17.07 10.14 6.20
CA LEU A 44 17.95 10.67 7.25
C LEU A 44 19.41 10.23 7.10
N SER A 45 19.64 9.01 6.63
CA SER A 45 20.98 8.43 6.49
C SER A 45 21.65 8.74 5.16
N CYS A 46 20.90 8.75 4.06
CA CYS A 46 21.44 8.83 2.69
C CYS A 46 20.92 10.04 1.89
N GLY A 47 20.04 10.86 2.47
CA GLY A 47 19.46 12.01 1.79
C GLY A 47 20.47 13.11 1.47
N VAL A 48 20.17 13.88 0.42
CA VAL A 48 20.96 15.05 0.03
C VAL A 48 20.25 16.31 0.47
N TRP A 49 20.99 17.20 1.13
CA TRP A 49 20.49 18.51 1.54
C TRP A 49 20.25 19.41 0.32
N LYS A 50 19.08 20.04 0.26
CA LYS A 50 18.69 20.98 -0.80
C LYS A 50 18.01 22.19 -0.20
N ASN A 51 18.22 23.35 -0.81
CA ASN A 51 17.46 24.55 -0.45
C ASN A 51 16.06 24.50 -1.11
N ASP A 52 15.05 25.01 -0.43
CA ASP A 52 13.64 24.98 -0.86
C ASP A 52 13.03 26.38 -0.95
N ARG A 53 11.81 26.48 -1.52
CA ARG A 53 11.09 27.76 -1.69
C ARG A 53 10.78 28.44 -0.35
N THR A 54 10.64 27.66 0.71
CA THR A 54 10.32 28.13 2.06
C THR A 54 11.54 28.61 2.84
N GLY A 55 12.76 28.35 2.34
CA GLY A 55 14.02 28.75 2.98
C GLY A 55 14.39 27.93 4.23
N THR A 56 13.66 26.85 4.51
CA THR A 56 13.98 25.94 5.64
C THR A 56 15.07 24.95 5.25
N GLY A 57 15.12 24.60 3.96
CA GLY A 57 15.95 23.51 3.47
C GLY A 57 15.32 22.14 3.75
N THR A 58 15.65 21.18 2.90
CA THR A 58 15.05 19.84 2.89
C THR A 58 16.12 18.79 2.66
N LEU A 59 16.09 17.72 3.46
CA LEU A 59 16.83 16.49 3.18
C LEU A 59 15.98 15.61 2.26
N SER A 60 16.51 15.20 1.10
CA SER A 60 15.70 14.53 0.08
C SER A 60 16.42 13.36 -0.59
N VAL A 61 15.65 12.31 -0.91
CA VAL A 61 16.01 11.21 -1.80
C VAL A 61 14.98 11.19 -2.94
N PHE A 62 15.41 10.85 -4.15
CA PHE A 62 14.51 10.82 -5.31
C PHE A 62 13.97 9.41 -5.56
N GLY A 63 12.67 9.32 -5.91
CA GLY A 63 12.08 8.10 -6.48
C GLY A 63 11.75 6.98 -5.49
N MET A 64 11.50 7.27 -4.21
CA MET A 64 11.05 6.25 -3.27
C MET A 64 9.61 5.79 -3.56
N GLN A 65 9.31 4.53 -3.24
CA GLN A 65 8.00 3.92 -3.47
C GLN A 65 7.55 3.14 -2.23
N ALA A 66 6.25 3.12 -1.97
CA ALA A 66 5.61 2.32 -0.94
C ALA A 66 4.27 1.78 -1.44
N HIS A 67 3.92 0.57 -1.01
CA HIS A 67 2.70 -0.10 -1.42
C HIS A 67 1.90 -0.53 -0.19
N TYR A 68 0.63 -0.15 -0.15
CA TYR A 68 -0.28 -0.48 0.96
C TYR A 68 -1.46 -1.30 0.43
N SER A 69 -1.74 -2.44 1.05
CA SER A 69 -2.95 -3.21 0.77
C SER A 69 -4.15 -2.48 1.38
N LEU A 70 -5.22 -2.33 0.60
CA LEU A 70 -6.50 -1.75 1.06
C LEU A 70 -7.59 -2.81 1.27
N ARG A 71 -7.26 -4.10 1.15
CA ARG A 71 -8.25 -5.18 1.24
C ARG A 71 -8.71 -5.42 2.67
N ASP A 72 -7.76 -5.41 3.59
CA ASP A 72 -7.96 -5.84 4.97
C ASP A 72 -7.95 -4.66 5.95
N GLU A 73 -7.23 -3.59 5.63
CA GLU A 73 -7.05 -2.43 6.50
C GLU A 73 -6.84 -1.12 5.71
N PHE A 74 -7.04 0.01 6.39
CA PHE A 74 -6.72 1.32 5.85
C PHE A 74 -5.38 1.82 6.41
N PRO A 75 -4.41 2.22 5.57
CA PRO A 75 -3.04 2.53 5.99
C PRO A 75 -2.93 3.92 6.63
N LEU A 76 -3.65 4.13 7.73
CA LEU A 76 -3.48 5.31 8.56
C LEU A 76 -2.31 5.08 9.52
N LEU A 77 -1.33 5.99 9.51
CA LEU A 77 -0.17 5.90 10.39
C LEU A 77 -0.59 5.87 11.86
N THR A 78 0.01 4.96 12.63
CA THR A 78 -0.30 4.73 14.04
C THR A 78 0.77 5.30 14.96
N THR A 79 2.01 5.43 14.49
CA THR A 79 3.15 6.01 15.24
C THR A 79 2.95 7.48 15.61
N LYS A 80 2.06 8.17 14.90
CA LYS A 80 1.63 9.54 15.22
C LYS A 80 0.17 9.72 14.81
N ARG A 81 -0.61 10.39 15.66
CA ARG A 81 -2.02 10.69 15.37
C ARG A 81 -2.15 11.56 14.12
N VAL A 82 -2.84 11.03 13.11
CA VAL A 82 -3.18 11.75 11.87
C VAL A 82 -4.52 12.48 12.05
N PHE A 83 -4.63 13.69 11.51
CA PHE A 83 -5.86 14.47 11.54
C PHE A 83 -6.88 13.99 10.48
N TRP A 84 -7.52 12.85 10.75
CA TRP A 84 -8.42 12.19 9.80
C TRP A 84 -9.62 13.04 9.32
N LYS A 85 -10.21 13.83 10.22
CA LYS A 85 -11.36 14.69 9.88
C LYS A 85 -11.01 15.69 8.78
N GLY A 86 -9.82 16.31 8.84
CA GLY A 86 -9.36 17.23 7.81
C GLY A 86 -9.15 16.55 6.47
N VAL A 87 -8.49 15.39 6.47
CA VAL A 87 -8.24 14.62 5.24
C VAL A 87 -9.55 14.26 4.53
N LEU A 88 -10.57 13.83 5.28
CA LEU A 88 -11.88 13.49 4.72
C LEU A 88 -12.62 14.71 4.15
N GLU A 89 -12.65 15.82 4.88
CA GLU A 89 -13.30 17.06 4.41
C GLU A 89 -12.60 17.64 3.17
N GLU A 90 -11.26 17.60 3.12
CA GLU A 90 -10.50 17.99 1.94
C GLU A 90 -10.81 17.10 0.73
N LEU A 91 -10.94 15.78 0.93
CA LEU A 91 -11.33 14.85 -0.13
C LEU A 91 -12.73 15.15 -0.67
N LEU A 92 -13.71 15.38 0.21
CA LEU A 92 -15.07 15.75 -0.18
C LEU A 92 -15.11 17.10 -0.92
N TRP A 93 -14.27 18.05 -0.50
CA TRP A 93 -14.11 19.33 -1.19
C TRP A 93 -13.54 19.16 -2.61
N PHE A 94 -12.53 18.32 -2.80
CA PHE A 94 -12.00 17.99 -4.14
C PHE A 94 -13.07 17.38 -5.04
N ILE A 95 -13.84 16.41 -4.54
CA ILE A 95 -14.93 15.77 -5.31
C ILE A 95 -16.01 16.78 -5.72
N LYS A 96 -16.27 17.79 -4.87
CA LYS A 96 -17.23 18.85 -5.16
C LYS A 96 -16.75 19.82 -6.26
N GLY A 97 -15.46 19.81 -6.60
CA GLY A 97 -14.88 20.73 -7.61
C GLY A 97 -14.95 22.21 -7.22
N SER A 98 -15.11 22.49 -5.92
CA SER A 98 -15.15 23.86 -5.41
C SER A 98 -13.73 24.40 -5.32
N THR A 99 -13.48 25.60 -5.84
CA THR A 99 -12.22 26.32 -5.62
C THR A 99 -12.26 27.23 -4.39
N ASN A 100 -13.43 27.33 -3.74
CA ASN A 100 -13.58 28.14 -2.55
C ASN A 100 -13.15 27.38 -1.29
N GLU A 101 -12.04 27.78 -0.68
CA GLU A 101 -11.49 27.24 0.56
C GLU A 101 -12.30 27.61 1.82
N ALA A 102 -13.11 28.68 1.75
CA ALA A 102 -13.80 29.23 2.93
C ALA A 102 -14.79 28.23 3.57
N GLY A 103 -15.40 27.37 2.76
CA GLY A 103 -16.33 26.34 3.25
C GLY A 103 -15.66 25.22 4.06
N THR A 104 -14.37 24.98 3.83
CA THR A 104 -13.60 23.88 4.43
C THR A 104 -12.99 24.32 5.77
N ARG A 105 -12.50 25.56 5.87
CA ARG A 105 -11.87 26.11 7.09
C ARG A 105 -12.86 26.23 8.26
N SER A 106 -14.13 26.53 8.01
CA SER A 106 -15.14 26.69 9.07
C SER A 106 -15.59 25.37 9.73
N LYS A 107 -15.33 24.22 9.10
CA LYS A 107 -15.74 22.89 9.61
C LYS A 107 -14.62 22.14 10.31
N ILE A 108 -13.38 22.58 10.11
CA ILE A 108 -12.19 21.99 10.69
C ILE A 108 -11.88 22.75 11.98
N SER A 109 -12.34 22.24 13.13
CA SER A 109 -11.88 22.68 14.45
C SER A 109 -10.82 21.70 15.00
N TRP A 110 -9.81 22.26 15.64
CA TRP A 110 -8.68 21.55 16.26
C TRP A 110 -9.05 20.95 17.61
#